data_AF-A0A967IM36-F1
#
_entry.id   AF-A0A967IM36-F1
#
_cell.length_a   1.000
_cell.length_b   1.000
_cell.length_c   1.000
_cell.angle_alpha   90.00
_cell.angle_beta   90.00
_cell.angle_gamma   90.00
#
_symmetry.space_group_name_H-M   'P 1'
#
loop_
_entity.id
_entity.type
_entity.pdbx_description
1 polymer ?
#
loop_
_entity_poly.entity_id
_entity_poly.type
_entity_poly.pdbx_seq_one_letter_code
_entity_poly.pdbx_strand_id
1 'polypeptide(L)'
;MKIYGLLGITHGAARVLTVMSPAGARAARAHMSATRDLVVNAGEGRLTQYVEKRSGALERLIETYDVEVLTKTQWDRRKQALADDIWD
;
A
#
# COMPACT_ATOMS: atom_id res chain seq x y z
N MET A 1 -14.01 -3.62 -3.06
CA MET A 1 -13.51 -2.54 -2.17
C MET A 1 -12.23 -2.00 -2.78
N LYS A 2 -12.08 -0.69 -2.97
CA LYS A 2 -10.91 -0.15 -3.66
C LYS A 2 -9.69 -0.05 -2.74
N ILE A 3 -8.53 -0.43 -3.26
CA ILE A 3 -7.22 -0.33 -2.60
C ILE A 3 -6.39 0.65 -3.42
N TYR A 4 -5.86 1.68 -2.76
CA TYR A 4 -5.03 2.69 -3.41
C TYR A 4 -3.56 2.48 -3.05
N GLY A 5 -2.69 2.57 -4.04
CA GLY A 5 -1.24 2.39 -3.89
C GLY A 5 -0.45 3.65 -4.25
N LEU A 6 0.69 3.86 -3.61
CA LEU A 6 1.72 4.78 -4.07
C LEU A 6 3.03 4.01 -4.20
N LEU A 7 3.54 3.93 -5.43
CA LEU A 7 4.83 3.31 -5.73
C LEU A 7 5.96 4.32 -5.51
N GLY A 8 7.03 3.87 -4.85
CA GLY A 8 8.23 4.67 -4.63
C GLY A 8 9.48 3.82 -4.62
N ILE A 9 10.62 4.47 -4.43
CA ILE A 9 11.94 3.85 -4.28
C ILE A 9 12.48 4.26 -2.90
N THR A 10 12.98 3.28 -2.14
CA THR A 10 13.60 3.53 -0.83
C THR A 10 15.10 3.81 -0.96
N HIS A 11 15.74 4.30 0.11
CA HIS A 11 17.17 4.68 0.12
C HIS A 11 18.15 3.56 -0.30
N GLY A 12 17.72 2.30 -0.38
CA GLY A 12 18.52 1.16 -0.88
C GLY A 12 18.11 0.66 -2.28
N ALA A 13 17.45 1.48 -3.09
CA ALA A 13 16.90 1.14 -4.42
C ALA A 13 15.79 0.06 -4.45
N ALA A 14 15.38 -0.45 -3.29
CA ALA A 14 14.24 -1.36 -3.21
C ALA A 14 12.93 -0.60 -3.48
N ARG A 15 12.11 -1.15 -4.37
CA ARG A 15 10.78 -0.61 -4.69
C ARG A 15 9.85 -0.82 -3.49
N VAL A 16 9.03 0.17 -3.22
CA VAL A 16 8.04 0.15 -2.14
C VAL A 16 6.67 0.52 -2.67
N LEU A 17 5.65 -0.23 -2.26
CA LEU A 17 4.25 0.11 -2.46
C LEU A 17 3.65 0.47 -1.11
N THR A 18 3.24 1.71 -0.93
CA THR A 18 2.45 2.14 0.24
C THR A 18 0.98 2.02 -0.10
N VAL A 19 0.19 1.36 0.75
CA VAL A 19 -1.21 1.07 0.48
C VAL A 19 -2.13 1.77 1.47
N MET A 20 -3.19 2.38 0.93
CA MET A 20 -4.26 3.06 1.65
C MET A 20 -5.60 2.35 1.36
N SER A 21 -6.34 2.02 2.41
CA SER A 21 -7.63 1.33 2.31
C SER A 21 -8.62 1.87 3.35
N PRO A 22 -9.88 2.16 2.98
CA PRO A 22 -10.95 2.55 3.91
C PRO A 22 -11.29 1.49 4.97
N ALA A 23 -11.15 0.19 4.68
CA ALA A 23 -11.31 -0.87 5.69
C ALA A 23 -10.06 -1.07 6.58
N GLY A 24 -9.08 -0.18 6.43
CA GLY A 24 -7.93 -0.07 7.30
C GLY A 24 -6.87 -1.15 7.06
N ALA A 25 -5.69 -0.88 7.63
CA ALA A 25 -4.52 -1.73 7.64
C ALA A 25 -4.79 -3.21 8.03
N ARG A 26 -5.94 -3.51 8.66
CA ARG A 26 -6.38 -4.87 9.02
C ARG A 26 -6.62 -5.76 7.81
N ALA A 27 -7.30 -5.30 6.76
CA ALA A 27 -7.56 -6.12 5.57
C ALA A 27 -6.27 -6.41 4.78
N ALA A 28 -5.41 -5.41 4.65
CA ALA A 28 -4.07 -5.56 4.08
C ALA A 28 -3.24 -6.57 4.90
N ARG A 29 -3.29 -6.47 6.24
CA ARG A 29 -2.57 -7.36 7.15
C ARG A 29 -3.13 -8.79 7.19
N ALA A 30 -4.41 -9.00 6.93
CA ALA A 30 -5.04 -10.33 6.93
C ALA A 30 -4.82 -11.11 5.62
N HIS A 31 -4.74 -10.43 4.47
CA HIS A 31 -4.71 -11.08 3.16
C HIS A 31 -3.38 -10.95 2.41
N MET A 32 -2.64 -9.86 2.60
CA MET A 32 -1.44 -9.55 1.80
C MET A 32 -0.12 -9.78 2.55
N SER A 33 -0.17 -10.26 3.79
CA SER A 33 1.00 -10.42 4.68
C SER A 33 1.79 -11.73 4.48
N ALA A 34 1.21 -12.72 3.81
CA ALA A 34 1.82 -14.04 3.59
C ALA A 34 2.49 -14.13 2.21
N THR A 35 3.57 -13.38 1.99
CA THR A 35 4.34 -13.47 0.73
C THR A 35 5.82 -13.46 0.99
N ARG A 36 6.51 -14.48 0.43
CA ARG A 36 7.95 -14.75 0.61
C ARG A 36 8.81 -13.69 -0.09
N ASP A 37 8.25 -13.11 -1.15
CA ASP A 37 8.91 -12.19 -2.07
C ASP A 37 8.81 -10.71 -1.63
N LEU A 38 8.10 -10.44 -0.53
CA LEU A 38 7.87 -9.10 -0.01
C LEU A 38 8.29 -9.01 1.47
N VAL A 39 8.67 -7.81 1.89
CA VAL A 39 8.66 -7.40 3.30
C VAL A 39 7.39 -6.61 3.52
N VAL A 40 6.61 -6.97 4.53
CA VAL A 40 5.35 -6.30 4.86
C VAL A 40 5.51 -5.53 6.16
N ASN A 41 5.51 -4.20 6.06
CA ASN A 41 5.57 -3.29 7.20
C ASN A 41 4.15 -2.78 7.49
N ALA A 42 3.45 -3.43 8.42
CA ALA A 42 2.10 -3.06 8.85
C ALA A 42 2.07 -2.71 10.35
N GLY A 43 1.23 -1.76 10.77
CA GLY A 43 1.06 -1.37 12.16
C GLY A 43 -0.24 -0.59 12.37
N GLU A 44 -0.69 -0.53 13.61
CA GLU A 44 -1.81 0.32 13.99
C GLU A 44 -1.42 1.80 13.82
N GLY A 45 -2.37 2.62 13.35
CA GLY A 45 -2.13 4.05 13.10
C GLY A 45 -1.21 4.38 11.91
N ARG A 46 -0.78 3.39 11.12
CA ARG A 46 0.07 3.62 9.93
C ARG A 46 -0.42 2.88 8.69
N LEU A 47 -0.08 3.42 7.52
CA LEU A 47 -0.30 2.76 6.24
C LEU A 47 0.58 1.53 6.10
N THR A 48 0.09 0.53 5.38
CA THR A 48 0.88 -0.69 5.12
C THR A 48 1.84 -0.45 3.99
N GLN A 49 3.10 -0.88 4.14
CA GLN A 49 4.11 -0.80 3.09
C GLN A 49 4.59 -2.19 2.71
N TYR A 50 4.69 -2.43 1.41
CA TYR A 50 5.27 -3.63 0.83
C TYR A 50 6.60 -3.27 0.18
N VAL A 51 7.68 -3.87 0.62
CA VAL A 51 9.01 -3.68 0.02
C VAL A 51 9.38 -4.91 -0.80
N GLU A 52 9.81 -4.67 -2.02
CA GLU A 52 10.19 -5.73 -2.95
C GLU A 52 11.48 -6.42 -2.50
N LYS A 53 11.45 -7.74 -2.27
CA LYS A 53 12.66 -8.57 -2.13
C LYS A 53 13.09 -9.19 -3.45
N ARG A 54 12.11 -9.54 -4.28
CA ARG A 54 12.30 -10.16 -5.59
C ARG A 54 11.62 -9.30 -6.65
N SER A 55 12.35 -8.95 -7.69
CA SER A 55 11.82 -8.20 -8.83
C SER A 55 10.53 -8.82 -9.36
N GLY A 56 9.53 -7.98 -9.65
CA GLY A 56 8.22 -8.40 -10.13
C GLY A 56 7.20 -8.68 -9.03
N ALA A 57 7.60 -8.70 -7.76
CA ALA A 57 6.70 -9.09 -6.67
C ALA A 57 5.65 -8.01 -6.38
N LEU A 58 6.01 -6.73 -6.55
CA LEU A 58 5.05 -5.64 -6.41
C LEU A 58 4.08 -5.57 -7.58
N GLU A 59 4.50 -5.81 -8.83
CA GLU A 59 3.58 -5.91 -9.97
C GLU A 59 2.53 -7.00 -9.71
N ARG A 60 2.97 -8.21 -9.33
CA ARG A 60 2.05 -9.32 -9.03
C ARG A 60 1.06 -8.98 -7.92
N LEU A 61 1.53 -8.26 -6.89
CA LEU A 61 0.66 -7.82 -5.80
C LEU A 61 -0.38 -6.81 -6.28
N ILE A 62 0.03 -5.86 -7.11
CA ILE A 62 -0.85 -4.84 -7.70
C ILE A 62 -1.93 -5.51 -8.55
N GLU A 63 -1.54 -6.44 -9.42
CA GLU A 63 -2.47 -7.18 -10.28
C GLU A 63 -3.43 -8.08 -9.49
N THR A 64 -2.91 -8.84 -8.51
CA THR A 64 -3.70 -9.80 -7.73
C THR A 64 -4.82 -9.12 -6.93
N TYR A 65 -4.53 -7.92 -6.42
CA TYR A 65 -5.44 -7.20 -5.53
C TYR A 65 -6.09 -5.97 -6.18
N ASP A 66 -5.91 -5.80 -7.50
CA ASP A 66 -6.41 -4.66 -8.28
C ASP A 66 -6.09 -3.32 -7.59
N VAL A 67 -4.82 -3.15 -7.21
CA VAL A 67 -4.37 -1.94 -6.51
C VAL A 67 -4.29 -0.78 -7.49
N GLU A 68 -5.12 0.23 -7.27
CA GLU A 68 -5.08 1.46 -8.07
C GLU A 68 -3.84 2.27 -7.68
N VAL A 69 -2.78 2.20 -8.49
CA VAL A 69 -1.54 2.94 -8.26
C VAL A 69 -1.74 4.41 -8.64
N LEU A 70 -1.68 5.27 -7.64
CA LEU A 70 -1.88 6.70 -7.77
C LEU A 70 -0.55 7.42 -7.98
N THR A 71 -0.61 8.55 -8.70
CA THR A 71 0.45 9.56 -8.65
C THR A 71 0.51 10.20 -7.27
N LYS A 72 1.65 10.84 -6.93
CA LYS A 72 1.80 11.54 -5.65
C LYS A 72 0.69 12.57 -5.39
N THR A 73 0.32 13.35 -6.41
CA THR A 73 -0.75 14.36 -6.32
C THR A 73 -2.12 13.73 -6.06
N GLN A 74 -2.45 12.64 -6.75
CA GLN A 74 -3.72 11.92 -6.52
C GLN A 74 -3.74 11.27 -5.14
N TRP A 75 -2.61 10.72 -4.71
CA TRP A 75 -2.44 10.14 -3.38
C TRP A 75 -2.67 11.18 -2.29
N ASP A 76 -2.09 12.37 -2.41
CA ASP A 76 -2.24 13.43 -1.41
C ASP A 76 -3.68 13.92 -1.29
N ARG A 77 -4.35 14.12 -2.44
CA ARG A 77 -5.79 14.45 -2.46
C ARG A 77 -6.64 13.36 -1.82
N ARG A 78 -6.34 12.09 -2.13
CA ARG A 78 -7.05 10.95 -1.56
C ARG A 78 -6.84 10.84 -0.06
N LYS A 79 -5.61 11.10 0.41
CA LYS A 79 -5.26 11.11 1.83
C LYS A 79 -6.03 12.19 2.59
N GLN A 80 -6.16 13.39 2.01
CA GLN A 80 -6.94 14.48 2.59
C GLN A 80 -8.42 14.09 2.70
N ALA A 81 -9.04 13.64 1.60
CA ALA A 81 -10.45 13.22 1.61
C ALA A 81 -10.74 12.11 2.64
N LEU A 82 -9.82 11.15 2.80
CA LEU A 82 -9.99 10.09 3.80
C LEU A 82 -9.65 10.52 5.22
N ALA A 83 -8.83 11.56 5.41
CA ALA A 83 -8.61 12.13 6.74
C ALA A 83 -9.88 12.83 7.22
N ASP A 84 -10.59 13.52 6.34
CA ASP A 84 -11.88 14.14 6.62
C ASP A 84 -12.93 13.06 6.97
N ASP A 85 -12.94 11.92 6.28
CA ASP A 85 -13.87 10.80 6.55
C ASP A 85 -13.57 9.97 7.82
N ILE A 86 -12.35 10.05 8.39
CA ILE A 86 -11.92 9.21 9.53
C ILE A 86 -12.02 9.96 10.88
N TRP A 87 -12.04 11.28 10.88
CA TRP A 87 -12.00 12.11 12.10
C TRP A 87 -13.28 12.93 12.37
N ASP A 88 -14.38 12.66 11.66
CA ASP A 88 -15.75 13.08 12.01
C ASP A 88 -16.51 11.98 12.79
#